data_AF-A0A561BBW7-F1
#
_entry.id   AF-A0A561BBW7-F1
#
_cell.length_a   1.000
_cell.length_b   1.000
_cell.length_c   1.000
_cell.angle_alpha   90.00
_cell.angle_beta   90.00
_cell.angle_gamma   90.00
#
_symmetry.space_group_name_H-M   'P 1'
#
loop_
_entity.id
_entity.type
_entity.pdbx_description
1 polymer ?
#
loop_
_entity_poly.entity_id
_entity_poly.type
_entity_poly.pdbx_seq_one_letter_code
_entity_poly.pdbx_strand_id
1 'polypeptide(L)' 'MTIQWDELRAAYDAWRAERDKFDRWMTAIAAGEPYDKAELGKDIEELDARHQVFLEKVRPFVS' A
#
# COMPACT_ATOMS: atom_id res chain seq x y z
N MET A 1 22.85 -9.98 -1.03
CA MET A 1 21.88 -8.92 -0.76
C MET A 1 21.88 -8.67 0.74
N THR A 2 21.88 -7.43 1.24
CA THR A 2 21.91 -7.18 2.69
C THR A 2 20.52 -7.35 3.29
N ILE A 3 20.42 -7.78 4.56
CA ILE A 3 19.14 -7.97 5.27
C ILE A 3 18.26 -6.71 5.18
N GLN A 4 18.87 -5.51 5.29
CA GLN A 4 18.17 -4.23 5.17
C GLN A 4 17.55 -3.99 3.79
N TRP A 5 18.18 -4.47 2.71
CA TRP A 5 17.63 -4.37 1.37
C TRP A 5 16.48 -5.35 1.14
N ASP A 6 16.56 -6.55 1.72
CA ASP A 6 15.49 -7.54 1.66
C ASP A 6 14.25 -7.04 2.42
N GLU A 7 14.44 -6.43 3.59
CA GLU A 7 13.35 -5.79 4.36
C GLU A 7 12.71 -4.62 3.62
N LEU A 8 13.52 -3.75 2.99
CA LEU A 8 13.00 -2.65 2.17
C LEU A 8 12.18 -3.19 1.01
N ARG A 9 12.68 -4.20 0.31
CA ARG A 9 11.98 -4.80 -0.83
C ARG A 9 10.66 -5.43 -0.39
N ALA A 10 10.64 -6.18 0.70
CA ALA A 10 9.43 -6.76 1.25
C ALA A 10 8.39 -5.68 1.64
N ALA A 11 8.83 -4.59 2.26
CA ALA A 11 7.94 -3.47 2.60
C ALA A 11 7.37 -2.78 1.36
N TYR A 12 8.21 -2.57 0.32
CA TYR A 12 7.77 -2.01 -0.95
C TYR A 12 6.74 -2.90 -1.66
N ASP A 13 7.01 -4.20 -1.76
CA ASP A 13 6.11 -5.15 -2.42
C ASP A 13 4.75 -5.25 -1.69
N ALA A 14 4.76 -5.20 -0.36
CA ALA A 14 3.54 -5.16 0.44
C ALA A 14 2.73 -3.86 0.24
N TRP A 15 3.38 -2.70 0.26
CA TRP A 15 2.71 -1.42 -0.01
C TRP A 15 2.16 -1.36 -1.44
N ARG A 16 2.90 -1.87 -2.42
CA ARG A 16 2.46 -1.94 -3.81
C ARG A 16 1.22 -2.82 -3.97
N ALA A 17 1.15 -3.97 -3.31
CA ALA A 17 -0.01 -4.85 -3.38
C ALA A 17 -1.29 -4.16 -2.86
N GLU A 18 -1.20 -3.39 -1.77
CA GLU A 18 -2.33 -2.59 -1.28
C GLU A 18 -2.70 -1.45 -2.22
N ARG A 19 -1.71 -0.81 -2.85
CA ARG A 19 -1.99 0.19 -3.87
C ARG A 19 -2.75 -0.41 -5.06
N ASP A 20 -2.37 -1.60 -5.52
CA ASP A 20 -3.06 -2.30 -6.61
C ASP A 20 -4.51 -2.66 -6.22
N LYS A 21 -4.81 -2.82 -4.92
CA LYS A 21 -6.18 -2.97 -4.40
C LYS A 21 -6.95 -1.64 -4.47
N PHE A 22 -6.33 -0.55 -4.03
CA PHE A 22 -6.93 0.78 -4.11
C PHE A 22 -7.20 1.24 -5.54
N ASP A 23 -6.28 0.97 -6.49
CA ASP A 23 -6.47 1.31 -7.90
C ASP A 23 -7.68 0.56 -8.51
N ARG A 24 -7.94 -0.69 -8.07
CA ARG A 24 -9.16 -1.42 -8.43
C ARG A 24 -10.41 -0.78 -7.86
N TRP A 25 -10.38 -0.32 -6.61
CA TRP A 25 -11.49 0.46 -6.03
C TRP A 25 -11.76 1.73 -6.85
N MET A 26 -10.73 2.49 -7.21
CA MET A 26 -10.90 3.72 -7.98
C MET A 26 -11.52 3.45 -9.35
N THR A 27 -11.11 2.36 -10.00
CA THR A 27 -11.66 1.93 -11.28
C THR A 27 -13.15 1.55 -11.16
N ALA A 28 -13.51 0.74 -10.16
CA ALA A 28 -14.90 0.32 -9.92
C ALA A 28 -15.81 1.52 -9.59
N ILE A 29 -15.34 2.43 -8.74
CA ILE A 29 -16.06 3.65 -8.36
C ILE A 29 -16.26 4.56 -9.58
N ALA A 30 -15.23 4.74 -10.40
CA ALA A 30 -15.32 5.54 -11.63
C ALA A 30 -16.29 4.93 -12.66
N ALA A 31 -16.40 3.60 -12.70
CA ALA A 31 -17.37 2.88 -13.51
C ALA A 31 -18.81 2.94 -12.95
N GLY A 32 -19.01 3.49 -11.75
CA GLY A 32 -20.31 3.56 -11.08
C GLY A 32 -20.74 2.24 -10.46
N GLU A 33 -19.81 1.30 -10.24
CA GLU A 33 -20.11 0.03 -9.58
C GLU A 33 -20.47 0.28 -8.10
N PRO A 34 -21.47 -0.45 -7.56
CA PRO A 34 -21.76 -0.40 -6.14
C PRO A 34 -20.55 -0.93 -5.35
N TYR A 35 -20.19 -0.21 -4.28
CA TYR A 35 -19.05 -0.55 -3.43
C TYR A 35 -19.42 -0.40 -1.95
N ASP A 36 -18.77 -1.19 -1.10
CA ASP A 36 -18.89 -1.07 0.35
C ASP A 36 -17.95 0.02 0.87
N LYS A 37 -18.53 1.08 1.45
CA LYS A 37 -17.77 2.21 2.02
C LYS A 37 -16.95 1.81 3.24
N ALA A 38 -17.40 0.84 4.03
CA ALA A 38 -16.67 0.36 5.19
C ALA A 38 -15.48 -0.51 4.78
N GLU A 39 -15.62 -1.31 3.71
CA GLU A 39 -14.51 -2.06 3.13
C GLU A 39 -13.47 -1.12 2.51
N LEU A 40 -13.91 -0.14 1.72
CA LEU A 40 -13.02 0.90 1.19
C LEU A 40 -12.28 1.66 2.29
N GLY A 41 -12.97 2.00 3.39
CA GLY A 41 -12.37 2.68 4.53
C GLY A 41 -11.22 1.87 5.16
N LYS A 42 -11.44 0.58 5.41
CA LYS A 42 -10.42 -0.33 5.95
C LYS A 42 -9.22 -0.45 5.01
N ASP A 43 -9.47 -0.56 3.71
CA ASP A 43 -8.42 -0.70 2.71
C ASP A 43 -7.56 0.57 2.58
N ILE A 44 -8.16 1.75 2.75
CA ILE A 44 -7.44 3.02 2.81
C ILE A 44 -6.55 3.08 4.07
N GLU A 45 -7.08 2.66 5.22
CA GLU A 45 -6.30 2.60 6.47
C GLU A 45 -5.13 1.60 6.36
N GLU A 46 -5.35 0.44 5.75
CA GLU A 46 -4.28 -0.54 5.52
C GLU A 46 -3.23 0.00 4.53
N LEU A 47 -3.65 0.68 3.46
CA LEU A 47 -2.73 1.32 2.52
C LEU A 47 -1.83 2.35 3.20
N ASP A 48 -2.38 3.22 4.06
CA ASP A 48 -1.59 4.20 4.81
C ASP A 48 -0.63 3.51 5.78
N ALA A 49 -1.10 2.50 6.53
CA ALA A 49 -0.25 1.74 7.43
C ALA A 49 0.96 1.09 6.71
N ARG A 50 0.74 0.49 5.53
CA ARG A 50 1.83 -0.09 4.73
C ARG A 50 2.77 0.98 4.17
N HIS A 51 2.24 2.14 3.78
CA HIS A 51 3.04 3.26 3.31
C HIS A 51 3.98 3.77 4.41
N GLN A 52 3.51 3.92 5.65
CA GLN A 52 4.36 4.32 6.78
C GLN A 52 5.50 3.33 7.01
N VAL A 53 5.22 2.01 7.00
CA VAL A 53 6.25 0.98 7.14
C VAL A 53 7.28 1.06 6.01
N PHE A 54 6.84 1.26 4.76
CA PHE A 54 7.77 1.46 3.64
C PHE A 54 8.67 2.69 3.86
N LEU A 55 8.11 3.82 4.32
CA LEU A 55 8.88 5.04 4.61
C LEU A 55 9.90 4.83 5.73
N GLU A 56 9.57 4.04 6.75
CA GLU A 56 10.50 3.69 7.81
C GLU A 56 11.66 2.83 7.27
N LYS A 57 11.36 1.85 6.42
CA LYS A 57 12.35 0.93 5.86
C LYS A 57 13.23 1.57 4.78
N VAL A 58 12.73 2.57 4.05
CA VAL A 58 13.53 3.28 3.03
C VAL A 58 14.47 4.31 3.64
N ARG A 59 14.15 4.86 4.82
CA ARG A 59 14.92 5.93 5.48
C ARG A 59 16.45 5.71 5.44
N PRO A 60 17.01 4.54 5.82
CA PRO A 60 18.45 4.32 5.84
C PRO A 60 19.17 4.45 4.48
N PHE A 61 18.42 4.46 3.38
CA PHE A 61 18.95 4.52 2.01
C PHE A 61 18.81 5.90 1.37
N VAL A 62 17.99 6.79 1.93
CA VAL A 62 17.64 8.10 1.35
C VAL A 62 17.94 9.27 2.28
N SER A 63 18.35 9.02 3.53
CA SER A 63 18.74 10.02 4.52
C SER A 63 20.24 10.12 4.71
#